data_AF-A0A511WTS2-F1
#
_entry.id   AF-A0A511WTS2-F1
#
_cell.length_a   1.000
_cell.length_b   1.000
_cell.length_c   1.000
_cell.angle_alpha   90.00
_cell.angle_beta   90.00
_cell.angle_gamma   90.00
#
_symmetry.space_group_name_H-M   'P 1'
#
loop_
_entity.id
_entity.type
_entity.pdbx_description
1 polymer ?
#
loop_
_entity_poly.entity_id
_entity_poly.type
_entity_poly.pdbx_seq_one_letter_code
_entity_poly.pdbx_strand_id
1 'polypeptide(L)'
;MRRNQVFAAVERFESGPFAKVLEAFRVRYETIGETAGTIYTTPLSYEELVALADFMDVSVYALELQRKLSLKNFEEKLQSKYPGVKLDQLLAVYFEKETVQK
;
A
#
# COMPACT_ATOMS: atom_id res chain seq x y z
N MET A 1 14.39 -2.91 15.39
CA MET A 1 14.50 -2.03 14.19
C MET A 1 13.33 -2.21 13.22
N ARG A 2 13.03 -3.41 12.70
CA ARG A 2 11.90 -3.61 11.75
C ARG A 2 10.53 -3.17 12.27
N ARG A 3 10.19 -3.47 13.53
CA ARG A 3 8.91 -3.07 14.15
C ARG A 3 8.67 -1.55 14.12
N ASN A 4 9.73 -0.75 14.34
CA ASN A 4 9.62 0.71 14.30
C ASN A 4 9.37 1.23 12.89
N GLN A 5 9.94 0.57 11.86
CA GLN A 5 9.72 0.93 10.46
C GLN A 5 8.28 0.63 10.02
N VAL A 6 7.70 -0.49 10.47
CA VAL A 6 6.29 -0.82 10.19
C VAL A 6 5.36 0.24 10.79
N PHE A 7 5.56 0.61 12.06
CA PHE A 7 4.73 1.65 12.69
C PHE A 7 4.89 3.02 12.03
N ALA A 8 6.11 3.42 11.66
CA ALA A 8 6.33 4.67 10.93
C ALA A 8 5.64 4.67 9.56
N ALA A 9 5.66 3.52 8.85
CA ALA A 9 4.92 3.37 7.61
C ALA A 9 3.41 3.50 7.87
N VAL A 10 2.87 2.78 8.84
CA VAL A 10 1.44 2.83 9.22
C VAL A 10 1.01 4.27 9.53
N GLU A 11 1.76 5.00 10.35
CA GLU A 11 1.46 6.40 10.69
C GLU A 11 1.41 7.31 9.44
N ARG A 12 2.31 7.10 8.47
CA ARG A 12 2.27 7.82 7.18
C ARG A 12 1.01 7.52 6.36
N PHE A 13 0.55 6.27 6.39
CA PHE A 13 -0.63 5.85 5.62
C PHE A 13 -1.94 6.21 6.34
N GLU A 14 -1.98 6.19 7.68
CA GLU A 14 -3.13 6.66 8.48
C GLU A 14 -3.34 8.18 8.36
N SER A 15 -2.25 8.95 8.25
CA SER A 15 -2.31 10.41 8.09
C SER A 15 -2.62 10.88 6.66
N GLY A 16 -2.70 9.98 5.69
CA GLY A 16 -2.92 10.31 4.27
C GLY A 16 -4.18 9.66 3.67
N PRO A 17 -4.58 10.08 2.46
CA PRO A 17 -5.72 9.51 1.76
C PRO A 17 -5.30 8.18 1.11
N PHE A 18 -5.11 7.13 1.90
CA PHE A 18 -4.70 5.80 1.40
C PHE A 18 -5.72 4.70 1.71
N ALA A 19 -6.84 5.02 2.35
CA ALA A 19 -7.80 4.04 2.84
C ALA A 19 -8.26 3.05 1.75
N LYS A 20 -8.73 3.51 0.58
CA LYS A 20 -9.15 2.58 -0.48
C LYS A 20 -8.00 1.89 -1.18
N VAL A 21 -6.81 2.50 -1.21
CA VAL A 21 -5.61 1.88 -1.77
C VAL A 21 -5.24 0.66 -0.94
N LEU A 22 -5.14 0.83 0.37
CA LEU A 22 -4.81 -0.24 1.30
C LEU A 22 -5.93 -1.29 1.37
N GLU A 23 -7.20 -0.89 1.28
CA GLU A 23 -8.32 -1.82 1.22
C GLU A 23 -8.27 -2.68 -0.06
N ALA A 24 -7.99 -2.06 -1.22
CA ALA A 24 -7.84 -2.78 -2.47
C ALA A 24 -6.65 -3.76 -2.41
N PHE A 25 -5.55 -3.39 -1.76
CA PHE A 25 -4.42 -4.30 -1.53
C PHE A 25 -4.79 -5.44 -0.60
N ARG A 26 -5.49 -5.17 0.51
CA ARG A 26 -5.97 -6.18 1.45
C ARG A 26 -6.86 -7.21 0.75
N VAL A 27 -7.91 -6.76 0.07
CA VAL A 27 -8.84 -7.64 -0.66
C VAL A 27 -8.07 -8.48 -1.68
N ARG A 28 -7.11 -7.87 -2.40
CA ARG A 28 -6.30 -8.59 -3.38
C ARG A 28 -5.39 -9.64 -2.73
N TYR A 29 -4.80 -9.31 -1.59
CA TYR A 29 -3.94 -10.19 -0.82
C TYR A 29 -4.73 -11.38 -0.24
N GLU A 30 -5.90 -11.14 0.35
CA GLU A 30 -6.79 -12.19 0.88
C GLU A 30 -7.28 -13.14 -0.23
N THR A 31 -7.46 -12.65 -1.45
CA THR A 31 -7.94 -13.46 -2.58
C THR A 31 -6.86 -14.36 -3.18
N ILE A 32 -5.59 -13.94 -3.18
CA ILE A 32 -4.50 -14.61 -3.95
C ILE A 32 -3.43 -15.22 -3.04
N GLY A 33 -3.27 -14.71 -1.82
CA GLY A 33 -2.28 -15.21 -0.86
C GLY A 33 -0.83 -14.78 -1.13
N GLU A 34 -0.58 -13.96 -2.15
CA GLU A 34 0.77 -13.48 -2.52
C GLU A 34 0.75 -12.02 -3.04
N THR A 35 1.92 -11.36 -3.04
CA THR A 35 2.13 -10.05 -3.69
C THR A 35 2.12 -10.09 -5.22
N ALA A 36 1.65 -11.20 -5.80
CA ALA A 36 1.37 -11.35 -7.21
C ALA A 36 -0.02 -10.79 -7.54
N GLY A 37 -0.10 -9.54 -7.99
CA GLY A 37 -1.36 -8.96 -8.41
C GLY A 37 -1.30 -7.49 -8.76
N THR A 38 -2.42 -6.99 -9.30
CA THR A 38 -2.63 -5.57 -9.54
C THR A 38 -3.97 -5.13 -8.96
N ILE A 39 -4.01 -3.94 -8.36
CA ILE A 39 -5.27 -3.24 -8.07
C ILE A 39 -5.62 -2.33 -9.23
N TYR A 40 -6.90 -2.05 -9.44
CA TYR A 40 -7.34 -1.00 -10.35
C TYR A 40 -7.34 0.34 -9.63
N THR A 41 -6.85 1.39 -10.28
CA THR A 41 -6.82 2.75 -9.72
C THR A 41 -8.10 3.55 -10.03
N THR A 42 -8.96 3.04 -10.91
CA THR A 42 -10.24 3.70 -11.28
C THR A 42 -11.21 3.97 -10.13
N PRO A 43 -11.28 3.16 -9.04
CA PRO A 43 -12.18 3.46 -7.91
C PRO A 43 -11.61 4.46 -6.89
N LEU A 44 -10.34 4.85 -7.05
CA LEU A 44 -9.67 5.79 -6.15
C LEU A 44 -10.22 7.21 -6.39
N SER A 45 -10.34 7.98 -5.32
CA SER A 45 -10.56 9.42 -5.47
C SER A 45 -9.33 10.08 -6.09
N TYR A 46 -9.49 11.30 -6.59
CA TYR A 46 -8.35 12.06 -7.09
C TYR A 46 -7.29 12.30 -6.01
N GLU A 47 -7.70 12.58 -4.76
CA GLU A 47 -6.78 12.76 -3.63
C GLU A 47 -5.98 11.50 -3.32
N GLU A 48 -6.65 10.33 -3.34
CA GLU A 48 -6.01 9.04 -3.15
C GLU A 48 -5.02 8.74 -4.28
N LEU A 49 -5.38 9.10 -5.51
CA LEU A 49 -4.52 8.93 -6.67
C LEU A 49 -3.29 9.84 -6.64
N VAL A 50 -3.45 11.09 -6.19
CA VAL A 50 -2.36 12.05 -5.99
C VAL A 50 -1.40 11.55 -4.92
N ALA A 51 -1.91 11.11 -3.77
CA ALA A 51 -1.07 10.59 -2.70
C ALA A 51 -0.36 9.29 -3.10
N LEU A 52 -1.02 8.43 -3.87
CA LEU A 52 -0.42 7.22 -4.43
C LEU A 52 0.68 7.54 -5.44
N ALA A 53 0.46 8.52 -6.32
CA ALA A 53 1.46 8.98 -7.29
C ALA A 53 2.71 9.54 -6.59
N ASP A 54 2.52 10.40 -5.60
CA ASP A 54 3.58 10.95 -4.75
C ASP A 54 4.34 9.84 -4.02
N PHE A 55 3.63 8.88 -3.42
CA PHE A 55 4.26 7.75 -2.75
C PHE A 55 5.11 6.89 -3.70
N MET A 56 4.62 6.68 -4.92
CA MET A 56 5.27 5.87 -5.94
C MET A 56 6.38 6.61 -6.71
N ASP A 57 6.56 7.91 -6.45
CA ASP A 57 7.44 8.82 -7.20
C ASP A 57 7.15 8.80 -8.72
N VAL A 58 5.86 8.79 -9.08
CA VAL A 58 5.36 8.83 -10.47
C VAL A 58 4.37 9.97 -10.66
N SER A 59 4.06 10.31 -11.91
CA SER A 59 3.01 11.29 -12.19
C SER A 59 1.60 10.67 -12.01
N VAL A 60 0.65 11.49 -11.58
CA VAL A 60 -0.78 11.12 -11.53
C VAL A 60 -1.26 10.65 -12.90
N TYR A 61 -0.86 11.36 -13.96
CA TYR A 61 -1.18 11.01 -15.35
C TYR A 61 -0.72 9.59 -15.72
N ALA A 62 0.46 9.16 -15.27
CA ALA A 62 0.95 7.81 -15.52
C ALA A 62 0.07 6.75 -14.84
N LEU A 63 -0.39 6.99 -13.60
CA LEU A 63 -1.30 6.08 -12.91
C LEU A 63 -2.71 6.06 -13.54
N GLU A 64 -3.20 7.21 -14.00
CA GLU A 64 -4.47 7.30 -14.74
C GLU A 64 -4.41 6.55 -16.07
N LEU A 65 -3.29 6.65 -16.79
CA LEU A 65 -3.10 5.96 -18.06
C LEU A 65 -3.00 4.44 -17.88
N GLN A 66 -2.25 3.99 -16.87
CA GLN A 66 -2.09 2.56 -16.58
C GLN A 66 -3.35 1.94 -15.97
N ARG A 67 -4.14 2.73 -15.23
CA ARG A 67 -5.37 2.31 -14.52
C ARG A 67 -5.19 1.17 -13.52
N LYS A 68 -3.94 0.78 -13.25
CA LYS A 68 -3.60 -0.33 -12.38
C LYS A 68 -2.26 -0.11 -11.70
N LEU A 69 -2.12 -0.67 -10.51
CA LEU A 69 -0.88 -0.68 -9.76
C LEU A 69 -0.54 -2.10 -9.31
N SER A 70 0.70 -2.52 -9.56
CA SER A 70 1.25 -3.80 -9.11
C SER A 70 1.52 -3.78 -7.60
N LEU A 71 1.04 -4.79 -6.88
CA LEU A 71 1.34 -4.99 -5.45
C LEU A 71 2.85 -5.14 -5.23
N LYS A 72 3.53 -5.86 -6.12
CA LYS A 72 4.99 -6.01 -6.08
C LYS A 72 5.71 -4.67 -6.21
N ASN A 73 5.31 -3.82 -7.16
CA ASN A 73 5.96 -2.51 -7.35
C ASN A 73 5.71 -1.61 -6.14
N PHE A 74 4.51 -1.69 -5.55
CA PHE A 74 4.21 -0.98 -4.31
C PHE A 74 5.07 -1.48 -3.15
N GLU A 75 5.22 -2.79 -2.98
CA GLU A 75 6.04 -3.38 -1.93
C GLU A 75 7.53 -3.04 -2.10
N GLU A 76 8.06 -3.08 -3.33
CA GLU A 76 9.43 -2.63 -3.63
C GLU A 76 9.62 -1.16 -3.22
N LYS A 77 8.64 -0.31 -3.50
CA LYS A 77 8.67 1.10 -3.10
C LYS A 77 8.58 1.29 -1.59
N LEU A 78 7.71 0.52 -0.94
CA LEU A 78 7.55 0.47 0.51
C LEU A 78 8.86 0.09 1.18
N GLN A 79 9.54 -0.95 0.69
CA GLN A 79 10.83 -1.38 1.20
C GLN A 79 11.96 -0.38 0.95
N SER A 80 11.89 0.37 -0.16
CA SER A 80 12.83 1.46 -0.43
C SER A 80 12.67 2.64 0.55
N LYS A 81 11.43 2.99 0.92
CA LYS A 81 11.15 4.08 1.89
C LYS A 81 11.27 3.62 3.34
N TYR A 82 10.95 2.35 3.62
CA TYR A 82 10.94 1.73 4.94
C TYR A 82 11.63 0.34 4.89
N PRO A 83 12.97 0.30 5.05
CA PRO A 83 13.73 -0.93 4.88
C PRO A 83 13.24 -2.11 5.72
N GLY A 84 12.93 -3.21 5.05
CA GLY A 84 12.50 -4.46 5.67
C GLY A 84 11.02 -4.52 6.08
N VAL A 85 10.21 -3.53 5.69
CA VAL A 85 8.74 -3.56 5.81
C VAL A 85 8.14 -4.26 4.60
N LYS A 86 7.37 -5.32 4.84
CA LYS A 86 6.60 -5.99 3.80
C LYS A 86 5.16 -5.48 3.73
N LEU A 87 4.52 -5.67 2.58
CA LEU A 87 3.13 -5.21 2.38
C LEU A 87 2.16 -5.91 3.33
N ASP A 88 2.31 -7.22 3.55
CA ASP A 88 1.51 -8.00 4.49
C ASP A 88 1.59 -7.47 5.93
N GLN A 89 2.79 -7.11 6.37
CA GLN A 89 3.04 -6.52 7.69
C GLN A 89 2.38 -5.14 7.83
N LEU A 90 2.48 -4.32 6.78
CA LEU A 90 1.81 -3.02 6.75
C LEU A 90 0.29 -3.20 6.85
N LEU A 91 -0.30 -4.05 6.01
CA LEU A 91 -1.74 -4.28 5.99
C LEU A 91 -2.24 -4.86 7.31
N ALA A 92 -1.51 -5.83 7.87
CA ALA A 92 -1.85 -6.41 9.16
C ALA A 92 -1.89 -5.33 10.26
N VAL A 93 -0.86 -4.49 10.39
CA VAL A 93 -0.84 -3.46 11.45
C VAL A 93 -1.81 -2.30 11.18
N TYR A 94 -2.05 -1.96 9.91
CA TYR A 94 -2.98 -0.89 9.53
C TYR A 94 -4.46 -1.28 9.76
N PHE A 95 -4.86 -2.50 9.36
CA PHE A 95 -6.25 -2.96 9.47
C PHE A 95 -6.55 -3.68 10.80
N GLU A 96 -5.55 -4.32 11.39
CA GLU A 96 -5.62 -4.92 12.71
C GLU A 96 -4.69 -4.13 13.64
N LYS A 97 -5.23 -3.20 14.41
CA LYS A 97 -4.53 -2.71 15.60
C LYS A 97 -4.31 -3.91 16.55
N GLU A 98 -3.18 -4.58 16.36
CA GLU A 98 -2.77 -5.85 16.97
C GLU A 98 -3.65 -7.08 16.69
N THR A 99 -3.18 -7.96 15.78
CA THR A 99 -3.09 -9.40 16.07
C THR A 99 -1.98 -10.08 15.26
N VAL A 100 -0.74 -10.04 15.77
CA VAL A 100 0.20 -11.15 15.52
C VAL A 100 -0.16 -12.26 16.51
N GLN A 101 -1.17 -13.07 16.19
CA GLN A 101 -1.41 -14.40 16.78
C GLN A 101 -2.07 -15.24 15.69
N LYS A 102 -1.53 -16.36 15.21
CA LYS A 102 -0.81 -17.45 15.88
C LYS A 102 0.34 -17.99 15.04
#